data_AF-A0A1M5RFS4-F1
#
_entry.id   AF-A0A1M5RFS4-F1
#
_cell.length_a   1.000
_cell.length_b   1.000
_cell.length_c   1.000
_cell.angle_alpha   90.00
_cell.angle_beta   90.00
_cell.angle_gamma   90.00
#
_symmetry.space_group_name_H-M   'P 1'
#
loop_
_entity.id
_entity.type
_entity.pdbx_description
1 polymer ?
#
loop_
_entity_poly.entity_id
_entity_poly.type
_entity_poly.pdbx_seq_one_letter_code
_entity_poly.pdbx_strand_id
1 'polypeptide(L)'
;MILSRALAKHRISSGEHPKWVAAWLPVVVDGAVLFTILYLAFPWVTDLLDGSSLGLVFAFFFLFYFVPIQIVLIWSALWAAKSRNTHDDNDQRPE
;
A
#
# COMPACT_ATOMS: atom_id res chain seq x y z
N MET A 1 4.46 3.33 -0.62
CA MET A 1 5.02 3.07 0.72
C MET A 1 5.83 4.25 1.27
N ILE A 2 6.65 4.89 0.42
CA ILE A 2 7.43 6.06 0.84
C ILE A 2 6.51 7.27 1.08
N LEU A 3 5.52 7.48 0.20
CA LEU A 3 4.56 8.59 0.33
C LEU A 3 3.66 8.44 1.55
N SER A 4 3.08 7.27 1.78
CA SER A 4 2.25 6.97 2.95
C SER A 4 3.02 7.19 4.26
N ARG A 5 4.28 6.74 4.33
CA ARG A 5 5.13 6.95 5.50
C ARG A 5 5.59 8.40 5.67
N ALA A 6 5.98 9.07 4.59
CA ALA A 6 6.41 10.47 4.62
C ALA A 6 5.27 11.42 5.00
N LEU A 7 4.07 11.21 4.43
CA LEU A 7 2.88 11.99 4.73
C LEU A 7 2.37 11.74 6.15
N ALA A 8 2.39 10.50 6.63
CA ALA A 8 2.04 10.20 8.02
C ALA A 8 3.01 10.87 9.00
N LYS A 9 4.33 10.80 8.74
CA LYS A 9 5.34 11.46 9.59
C LYS A 9 5.21 12.98 9.57
N HIS A 10 4.98 13.57 8.39
CA HIS A 10 4.76 15.01 8.25
C HIS A 10 3.52 15.48 9.01
N ARG A 11 2.39 14.76 8.91
CA ARG A 11 1.14 15.11 9.60
C ARG A 11 1.25 15.00 11.12
N ILE A 12 1.96 14.00 11.62
CA ILE A 12 2.25 13.87 13.05
C ILE A 12 3.11 15.05 13.53
N SER A 13 4.06 15.54 12.71
CA SER A 13 4.87 16.71 13.07
C SER A 13 4.16 18.05 12.88
N SER A 14 3.18 18.16 11.98
CA SER A 14 2.44 19.39 11.72
C SER A 14 1.21 19.56 12.61
N GLY A 15 0.84 18.55 13.40
CA GLY A 15 -0.36 18.58 14.25
C GLY A 15 -1.67 18.62 13.47
N GLU A 16 -1.64 18.46 12.15
CA GLU A 16 -2.82 18.54 11.30
C GLU A 16 -3.68 17.27 11.44
N HIS A 17 -5.00 17.47 11.46
CA HIS A 17 -6.00 16.40 11.55
C HIS A 17 -6.35 15.86 10.15
N PRO A 18 -5.79 14.72 9.69
CA PRO A 18 -6.19 14.17 8.40
C PRO A 18 -7.61 13.61 8.49
N LYS A 19 -8.53 14.18 7.71
CA LYS A 19 -9.83 13.57 7.43
C LYS A 19 -9.62 12.14 6.90
N TRP A 20 -10.59 11.25 7.11
CA TRP A 20 -10.52 9.84 6.71
C TRP A 20 -9.96 9.65 5.29
N VAL A 21 -10.47 10.41 4.31
CA VAL A 21 -10.00 10.40 2.92
C VAL A 21 -8.52 10.74 2.79
N ALA A 22 -8.01 11.73 3.54
CA ALA A 22 -6.61 12.14 3.49
C ALA A 22 -5.66 11.05 4.04
N ALA A 23 -6.10 10.25 5.02
CA ALA A 23 -5.33 9.13 5.57
C ALA A 23 -5.25 7.94 4.60
N TRP A 24 -6.31 7.69 3.81
CA TRP A 24 -6.37 6.59 2.85
C TRP A 24 -5.87 6.94 1.45
N LEU A 25 -5.84 8.22 1.06
CA LEU A 25 -5.35 8.67 -0.24
C LEU A 25 -3.94 8.13 -0.60
N PRO A 26 -2.95 8.12 0.31
CA PRO A 26 -1.64 7.55 0.01
C PRO A 26 -1.68 6.05 -0.28
N VAL A 27 -2.60 5.32 0.37
CA VAL A 27 -2.83 3.88 0.13
C VAL A 27 -3.35 3.64 -1.28
N VAL A 28 -4.32 4.45 -1.71
CA VAL A 28 -4.88 4.38 -3.07
C VAL A 28 -3.82 4.70 -4.12
N VAL A 29 -3.02 5.74 -3.89
CA VAL A 29 -1.93 6.14 -4.80
C VAL A 29 -0.89 5.04 -4.91
N ASP A 30 -0.44 4.48 -3.78
CA ASP A 30 0.55 3.39 -3.76
C ASP A 30 0.01 2.15 -4.49
N GLY A 31 -1.26 1.81 -4.27
CA GLY A 31 -1.94 0.73 -4.99
C GLY A 31 -2.01 1.00 -6.49
N ALA A 32 -2.47 2.18 -6.90
CA ALA A 32 -2.61 2.54 -8.31
C ALA A 32 -1.28 2.50 -9.07
N VAL A 33 -0.20 3.01 -8.47
CA VAL A 33 1.15 2.94 -9.06
C VAL A 33 1.57 1.48 -9.23
N LEU A 34 1.38 0.64 -8.21
CA LEU A 34 1.74 -0.77 -8.28
C LEU A 34 0.94 -1.51 -9.35
N PHE A 35 -0.39 -1.35 -9.37
CA PHE A 35 -1.25 -1.96 -10.39
C PHE A 35 -0.90 -1.51 -11.80
N THR A 36 -0.52 -0.25 -11.98
CA THR A 36 -0.09 0.27 -13.29
C THR A 36 1.20 -0.41 -13.76
N ILE A 37 2.20 -0.54 -12.88
CA ILE A 37 3.45 -1.23 -13.21
C ILE A 37 3.18 -2.69 -13.58
N LEU A 38 2.38 -3.39 -12.79
CA LEU A 38 2.02 -4.77 -13.02
C LEU A 38 1.23 -4.97 -14.32
N TYR A 39 0.27 -4.07 -14.61
CA TYR A 39 -0.47 -4.09 -15.86
C TYR A 39 0.45 -3.92 -17.08
N LEU A 40 1.40 -2.98 -17.02
CA LEU A 40 2.37 -2.75 -18.10
C LEU A 40 3.33 -3.94 -18.28
N ALA A 41 3.66 -4.64 -17.20
CA ALA A 41 4.51 -5.83 -17.22
C ALA A 41 3.77 -7.09 -17.70
N PHE A 42 2.43 -7.10 -17.69
CA PHE A 42 1.63 -8.30 -17.90
C PHE A 42 1.91 -9.03 -19.23
N PRO A 43 1.97 -8.36 -20.41
CA PRO A 43 2.23 -9.05 -21.67
C PRO A 43 3.57 -9.78 -21.69
N TRP A 44 4.62 -9.14 -21.17
CA TRP A 44 5.97 -9.73 -21.10
C TRP A 44 6.01 -10.94 -20.17
N VAL A 45 5.26 -10.90 -19.08
CA VAL A 45 5.16 -12.02 -18.12
C VAL A 45 4.38 -13.18 -18.73
N THR A 46 3.29 -12.93 -19.46
CA THR A 46 2.54 -14.00 -20.12
C THR A 46 3.35 -14.67 -21.22
N ASP A 47 4.12 -13.90 -21.99
CA ASP A 47 5.00 -14.45 -23.03
C ASP A 47 6.13 -15.30 -22.40
N LEU A 48 6.71 -14.84 -21.29
CA LEU A 48 7.75 -15.58 -20.57
C LEU A 48 7.24 -16.93 -20.01
N LEU A 49 5.98 -16.99 -19.63
CA LEU A 49 5.35 -18.17 -19.03
C LEU A 49 4.65 -19.05 -20.07
N ASP A 50 4.70 -18.69 -21.35
CA ASP A 50 4.07 -19.48 -22.40
C ASP A 50 4.65 -20.91 -22.44
N GLY A 51 3.76 -21.90 -22.62
CA GLY A 51 4.12 -23.32 -22.54
C GLY A 51 4.48 -23.86 -21.14
N SER A 52 4.44 -23.04 -20.09
CA SER A 52 4.67 -23.51 -18.71
C SER A 52 3.46 -24.28 -18.15
N SER A 53 3.71 -25.14 -17.17
CA SER A 53 2.62 -25.81 -16.46
C SER A 53 1.78 -24.80 -15.66
N LEU A 54 0.47 -25.06 -15.55
CA LEU A 54 -0.43 -24.19 -14.77
C LEU A 54 0.07 -23.97 -13.33
N GLY A 55 0.67 -24.99 -12.70
CA GLY A 55 1.25 -24.86 -11.36
C GLY A 55 2.37 -23.81 -11.29
N LEU A 56 3.26 -23.76 -12.28
CA LEU A 56 4.31 -22.75 -12.36
C LEU A 56 3.74 -21.36 -12.62
N VAL A 57 2.75 -21.26 -13.51
CA VAL A 57 2.05 -19.99 -13.79
C VAL A 57 1.40 -19.45 -12.51
N PHE A 58 0.67 -20.29 -11.77
CA PHE A 58 0.06 -19.90 -10.49
C PHE A 58 1.09 -19.51 -9.44
N ALA A 59 2.16 -20.31 -9.27
CA ALA A 59 3.22 -20.00 -8.32
C ALA A 59 3.88 -18.66 -8.64
N PHE A 60 4.12 -18.38 -9.92
CA PHE A 60 4.71 -17.12 -10.37
C PHE A 60 3.79 -15.94 -10.05
N PHE A 61 2.53 -15.95 -10.48
CA PHE A 61 1.61 -14.84 -10.19
C PHE A 61 1.36 -14.68 -8.68
N PHE A 62 1.31 -15.76 -7.92
CA PHE A 62 1.19 -15.67 -6.47
C PHE A 62 2.40 -14.95 -5.86
N LEU A 63 3.61 -15.36 -6.20
CA LEU A 63 4.82 -14.84 -5.59
C LEU A 63 5.18 -13.42 -6.06
N PHE A 64 4.94 -13.11 -7.34
CA PHE A 64 5.41 -11.88 -7.97
C PHE A 64 4.32 -10.83 -8.18
N TYR A 65 3.03 -11.20 -8.14
CA TYR A 65 1.92 -10.23 -8.19
C TYR A 65 1.20 -10.17 -6.85
N PHE A 66 0.67 -11.29 -6.37
CA PHE A 66 -0.20 -11.29 -5.19
C PHE A 66 0.56 -10.86 -3.93
N VAL A 67 1.68 -11.50 -3.60
CA VAL A 67 2.44 -11.20 -2.37
C VAL A 67 2.89 -9.72 -2.33
N PRO A 68 3.50 -9.13 -3.39
CA PRO A 68 3.87 -7.72 -3.38
C PRO A 68 2.68 -6.77 -3.22
N ILE A 69 1.55 -7.04 -3.88
CA ILE A 69 0.33 -6.24 -3.72
C ILE A 69 -0.13 -6.29 -2.26
N GLN A 70 -0.20 -7.47 -1.66
CA GLN A 70 -0.63 -7.62 -0.27
C GLN A 70 0.31 -6.87 0.69
N ILE A 71 1.63 -7.00 0.50
CA ILE A 71 2.62 -6.30 1.33
C ILE A 71 2.39 -4.78 1.29
N VAL A 72 2.21 -4.20 0.10
CA VAL A 72 2.00 -2.76 -0.05
C VAL A 72 0.68 -2.33 0.60
N LEU A 73 -0.41 -3.03 0.33
CA LEU A 73 -1.74 -2.68 0.84
C LEU A 73 -1.82 -2.80 2.37
N ILE A 74 -1.28 -3.89 2.94
CA ILE A 74 -1.29 -4.12 4.38
C ILE A 74 -0.50 -3.03 5.10
N TRP A 75 0.73 -2.76 4.67
CA TRP A 75 1.54 -1.72 5.31
C TRP A 75 0.92 -0.33 5.18
N SER A 76 0.35 -0.03 4.01
CA SER A 76 -0.30 1.26 3.77
C SER A 76 -1.54 1.43 4.66
N ALA A 77 -2.35 0.37 4.82
CA ALA A 77 -3.49 0.35 5.72
C ALA A 77 -3.07 0.49 7.19
N LEU A 78 -1.99 -0.18 7.62
CA LEU A 78 -1.43 -0.05 8.97
C LEU A 78 -1.03 1.40 9.28
N TRP A 79 -0.38 2.08 8.33
CA TRP A 79 -0.01 3.49 8.50
C TRP A 79 -1.21 4.43 8.52
N ALA A 80 -2.21 4.18 7.67
CA ALA A 80 -3.47 4.92 7.70
C ALA A 80 -4.17 4.78 9.07
N ALA A 81 -4.27 3.54 9.58
CA ALA A 81 -4.84 3.26 10.90
C ALA A 81 -4.04 3.90 12.04
N LYS A 82 -2.71 3.77 12.03
CA LYS A 82 -1.83 4.37 13.04
C LYS A 82 -1.93 5.89 13.08
N SER A 83 -2.01 6.54 11.91
CA SER A 83 -2.16 8.00 11.84
C SER A 83 -3.44 8.51 12.48
N ARG A 84 -4.45 7.64 12.68
CA ARG A 84 -5.68 7.96 13.41
C ARG A 84 -5.51 7.73 14.91
N ASN A 85 -5.03 6.54 15.32
CA ASN A 85 -4.97 6.16 16.75
C ASN A 85 -3.98 6.97 17.59
N THR A 86 -2.83 7.40 17.03
CA THR A 86 -1.88 8.25 17.79
C THR A 86 -2.46 9.62 18.15
N HIS A 87 -3.57 10.01 17.53
CA HIS A 87 -4.25 11.25 17.86
C HIS A 87 -5.29 11.06 18.98
N ASP A 88 -6.04 9.95 18.98
CA ASP A 88 -7.00 9.63 20.04
C ASP A 88 -6.35 9.54 21.44
N ASP A 89 -5.09 9.08 21.53
CA ASP A 89 -4.32 9.03 22.79
C ASP A 89 -3.85 10.40 23.29
N ASN A 90 -3.62 11.37 22.38
CA ASN A 90 -3.16 12.72 22.74
C ASN A 90 -4.32 13.63 23.16
N ASP A 91 -5.53 13.38 22.64
CA ASP A 91 -6.75 14.12 22.98
C ASP A 91 -7.30 13.75 24.38
N GLN A 92 -6.77 12.69 25.00
CA GLN A 92 -7.18 12.18 26.31
C GLN A 92 -6.24 12.58 27.47
N ARG A 93 -5.15 13.33 27.23
CA ARG A 93 -4.30 13.85 28.30
C ARG A 93 -4.80 15.23 28.76
N PRO A 94 -5.27 15.40 30.00
CA PRO A 94 -5.51 16.73 30.55
C PRO A 94 -4.16 17.40 30.85
N GLU A 95 -4.04 18.65 30.41
CA GLU A 95 -2.92 19.58 30.65
C GLU A 95 -2.73 19.85 32.15
#